data_AF-A0A258GC38-F1
#
_entry.id   AF-A0A258GC38-F1
#
_cell.length_a   1.000
_cell.length_b   1.000
_cell.length_c   1.000
_cell.angle_alpha   90.00
_cell.angle_beta   90.00
_cell.angle_gamma   90.00
#
_symmetry.space_group_name_H-M   'P 1'
#
loop_
_entity.id
_entity.type
_entity.pdbx_description
1 polymer ?
#
loop_
_entity_poly.entity_id
_entity_poly.type
_entity_poly.pdbx_seq_one_letter_code
_entity_poly.pdbx_strand_id
1 'polypeptide(L)'
;MSDPTGHMPEREALAAEYVLGTLPLEERLTAEALIEGDPGFAAMVADWQNRLAPLNDAYAEVPPPADMLDRIEARLFPAPERLRRTGWIWGALTGAALAVLALVTLLPPPVPLTATLTGEGQALAVAASFDAGKGELTVVRAAGPAAGPGRDYELWLIPAGEAPVSIGLVRDSELKIPVADLPAGTTLAITLEPEGGSPTGIATGPLLVAAVIGGA
;
A
#
# COMPACT_ATOMS: atom_id res chain seq x y z
N MET A 1 -51.70 -13.92 -22.80
CA MET A 1 -52.21 -12.84 -21.94
C MET A 1 -51.13 -12.64 -20.88
N SER A 2 -50.10 -11.84 -21.20
CA SER A 2 -48.99 -11.59 -20.27
C SER A 2 -49.36 -10.42 -19.38
N ASP A 3 -49.11 -10.57 -18.08
CA ASP A 3 -49.40 -9.59 -17.04
C ASP A 3 -48.69 -8.24 -17.33
N PRO A 4 -49.41 -7.10 -17.41
CA PRO A 4 -48.86 -5.82 -17.86
C PRO A 4 -48.04 -5.06 -16.79
N THR A 5 -47.92 -5.57 -15.57
CA THR A 5 -47.04 -5.01 -14.54
C THR A 5 -45.79 -5.86 -14.42
N GLY A 6 -44.81 -5.63 -15.30
CA GLY A 6 -43.47 -6.19 -15.18
C GLY A 6 -42.78 -5.66 -13.92
N HIS A 7 -43.04 -6.29 -12.77
CA HIS A 7 -42.31 -6.02 -11.54
C HIS A 7 -40.90 -6.57 -11.68
N MET A 8 -39.96 -5.66 -11.87
CA MET A 8 -38.54 -5.93 -11.73
C MET A 8 -38.27 -6.45 -10.31
N PRO A 9 -37.43 -7.49 -10.14
CA PRO A 9 -37.00 -7.92 -8.82
C PRO A 9 -36.45 -6.72 -8.02
N GLU A 10 -36.81 -6.60 -6.74
CA GLU A 10 -36.46 -5.42 -5.91
C GLU A 10 -34.96 -5.09 -5.95
N ARG A 11 -34.10 -6.11 -5.97
CA ARG A 11 -32.64 -5.94 -6.08
C ARG A 11 -32.20 -5.35 -7.41
N GLU A 12 -32.86 -5.72 -8.49
CA GLU A 12 -32.56 -5.17 -9.82
C GLU A 12 -33.09 -3.74 -9.95
N ALA A 13 -34.25 -3.44 -9.37
CA ALA A 13 -34.79 -2.09 -9.27
C ALA A 13 -33.85 -1.18 -8.46
N LEU A 14 -33.36 -1.64 -7.30
CA LEU A 14 -32.40 -0.90 -6.49
C LEU A 14 -31.10 -0.61 -7.25
N ALA A 15 -30.58 -1.58 -8.00
CA ALA A 15 -29.39 -1.38 -8.83
C ALA A 15 -29.63 -0.34 -9.95
N ALA A 16 -30.80 -0.39 -10.60
CA ALA A 16 -31.18 0.56 -11.64
C ALA A 16 -31.32 1.99 -11.08
N GLU A 17 -32.00 2.16 -9.95
CA GLU A 17 -32.20 3.46 -9.29
C GLU A 17 -30.88 4.03 -8.74
N TYR A 18 -29.98 3.17 -8.27
CA TYR A 18 -28.62 3.57 -7.89
C TYR A 18 -27.87 4.17 -9.08
N VAL A 19 -27.88 3.50 -10.24
CA VAL A 19 -27.20 3.96 -11.46
C VAL A 19 -27.84 5.23 -12.00
N LEU A 20 -29.16 5.33 -11.99
CA LEU A 20 -29.89 6.55 -12.40
C LEU A 20 -29.71 7.70 -11.42
N GLY A 21 -29.19 7.45 -10.21
CA GLY A 21 -28.98 8.45 -9.17
C GLY A 21 -30.27 8.96 -8.54
N THR A 22 -31.35 8.17 -8.58
CA THR A 22 -32.67 8.55 -8.05
C THR A 22 -32.87 8.17 -6.58
N LEU A 23 -31.97 7.37 -6.01
CA LEU A 23 -32.05 6.94 -4.61
C LEU A 23 -31.80 8.10 -3.62
N PRO A 24 -32.54 8.16 -2.50
CA PRO A 24 -32.18 9.02 -1.38
C PRO A 24 -30.84 8.58 -0.76
N LEU A 25 -30.19 9.49 -0.03
CA LEU A 25 -28.83 9.29 0.49
C LEU A 25 -28.67 8.01 1.32
N GLU A 26 -29.64 7.69 2.18
CA GLU A 26 -29.60 6.50 3.04
C GLU A 26 -29.62 5.19 2.25
N GLU A 27 -30.51 5.09 1.27
CA GLU A 27 -30.62 3.92 0.39
C GLU A 27 -29.42 3.81 -0.55
N ARG A 28 -28.88 4.96 -0.99
CA ARG A 28 -27.66 5.01 -1.77
C ARG A 28 -26.46 4.44 -1.01
N LEU A 29 -26.26 4.82 0.25
CA LEU A 29 -25.20 4.27 1.10
C LEU A 29 -25.37 2.76 1.34
N THR A 30 -26.61 2.30 1.44
CA THR A 30 -26.92 0.87 1.55
C THR A 30 -26.54 0.13 0.27
N ALA A 31 -26.87 0.68 -0.90
CA ALA A 31 -26.46 0.13 -2.19
C ALA A 31 -24.94 0.13 -2.36
N GLU A 32 -24.22 1.18 -1.92
CA GLU A 32 -22.76 1.26 -1.93
C GLU A 32 -22.12 0.15 -1.09
N ALA A 33 -22.61 -0.07 0.14
CA ALA A 33 -22.15 -1.18 0.97
C ALA A 33 -22.42 -2.56 0.34
N LEU A 34 -23.53 -2.72 -0.37
CA LEU A 34 -23.83 -3.94 -1.12
C LEU A 34 -22.90 -4.14 -2.32
N ILE A 35 -22.53 -3.07 -3.04
CA ILE A 35 -21.57 -3.13 -4.14
C ILE A 35 -20.20 -3.63 -3.63
N GLU A 36 -19.78 -3.19 -2.45
CA GLU A 36 -18.51 -3.62 -1.84
C GLU A 36 -18.55 -5.07 -1.34
N GLY A 37 -19.68 -5.51 -0.78
CA GLY A 37 -19.81 -6.81 -0.11
C GLY A 37 -20.37 -7.96 -0.96
N ASP A 38 -21.07 -7.68 -2.06
CA ASP A 38 -21.79 -8.66 -2.87
C ASP A 38 -21.44 -8.55 -4.36
N PRO A 39 -20.57 -9.46 -4.88
CA PRO A 39 -20.18 -9.46 -6.29
C PRO A 39 -21.35 -9.61 -7.26
N GLY A 40 -22.44 -10.28 -6.87
CA GLY A 40 -23.63 -10.43 -7.70
C GLY A 40 -24.37 -9.11 -7.85
N PHE A 41 -24.51 -8.35 -6.77
CA PHE A 41 -25.10 -7.01 -6.82
C PHE A 41 -24.22 -6.03 -7.60
N ALA A 42 -22.90 -6.08 -7.42
CA ALA A 42 -21.95 -5.28 -8.18
C ALA A 42 -22.05 -5.55 -9.69
N ALA A 43 -22.21 -6.83 -10.09
CA ALA A 43 -22.43 -7.19 -11.49
C ALA A 43 -23.74 -6.60 -12.05
N MET A 44 -24.83 -6.66 -11.29
CA MET A 44 -26.10 -6.04 -11.70
C MET A 44 -25.98 -4.53 -11.91
N VAL A 45 -25.25 -3.84 -11.02
CA VAL A 45 -24.98 -2.40 -11.16
C VAL A 45 -24.14 -2.12 -12.42
N ALA A 46 -23.10 -2.91 -12.68
CA ALA A 46 -22.29 -2.80 -13.88
C ALA A 46 -23.11 -3.02 -15.16
N ASP A 47 -24.03 -4.01 -15.16
CA ASP A 47 -24.92 -4.26 -16.29
C ASP A 47 -25.84 -3.07 -16.58
N TRP A 48 -26.39 -2.44 -15.54
CA TRP A 48 -27.18 -1.21 -15.68
C TRP A 48 -26.36 -0.04 -16.19
N GLN A 49 -25.14 0.15 -15.68
CA GLN A 49 -24.21 1.19 -16.19
C GLN A 49 -23.93 0.98 -17.68
N ASN A 50 -23.60 -0.25 -18.09
CA ASN A 50 -23.33 -0.58 -19.49
C ASN A 50 -24.57 -0.38 -20.37
N ARG A 51 -25.75 -0.72 -19.87
CA ARG A 51 -27.01 -0.54 -20.60
C ARG A 51 -27.34 0.93 -20.83
N LEU A 52 -27.01 1.80 -19.87
CA LEU A 52 -27.32 3.23 -19.92
C LEU A 52 -26.19 4.08 -20.51
N ALA A 53 -24.95 3.58 -20.56
CA ALA A 53 -23.79 4.31 -21.07
C ALA A 53 -24.01 4.92 -22.49
N PRO A 54 -24.63 4.23 -23.47
CA PRO A 54 -24.86 4.81 -24.80
C PRO A 54 -25.79 6.03 -24.81
N LEU A 55 -26.60 6.25 -23.76
CA LEU A 55 -27.42 7.47 -23.66
C LEU A 55 -26.56 8.73 -23.54
N ASN A 56 -25.31 8.60 -23.08
CA ASN A 56 -24.37 9.71 -23.01
C ASN A 56 -23.92 10.19 -24.39
N ASP A 57 -23.91 9.31 -25.40
CA ASP A 57 -23.48 9.62 -26.78
C ASP A 57 -24.41 10.63 -27.47
N ALA A 58 -25.62 10.82 -26.96
CA ALA A 58 -26.58 11.81 -27.46
C ALA A 58 -26.20 13.25 -27.08
N TYR A 59 -25.25 13.45 -26.17
CA TYR A 59 -24.81 14.76 -25.70
C TYR A 59 -23.44 15.12 -26.26
N ALA A 60 -23.31 16.35 -26.77
CA ALA A 60 -22.02 16.86 -27.19
C ALA A 60 -21.11 17.10 -25.97
N GLU A 61 -19.81 16.80 -26.12
CA GLU A 61 -18.81 17.11 -25.11
C GLU A 61 -18.75 18.63 -24.87
N VAL A 62 -18.77 19.02 -23.60
CA VAL A 62 -18.60 20.41 -23.17
C VAL A 62 -17.29 20.49 -22.39
N PRO A 63 -16.27 21.24 -22.88
CA PRO A 63 -15.00 21.33 -22.18
C PRO A 63 -15.20 22.03 -20.82
N PRO A 64 -14.65 21.49 -19.72
CA PRO A 64 -14.66 22.19 -18.44
C PRO A 64 -13.77 23.45 -18.50
N PRO A 65 -13.94 24.41 -17.56
CA PRO A 65 -12.99 25.49 -17.35
C PRO A 65 -11.56 24.98 -17.21
N ALA A 66 -10.60 25.67 -17.81
CA ALA A 66 -9.20 25.22 -17.87
C ALA A 66 -8.55 25.05 -16.48
N ASP A 67 -9.02 25.76 -15.47
CA ASP A 67 -8.56 25.72 -14.08
C ASP A 67 -9.32 24.70 -13.20
N MET A 68 -10.30 23.97 -13.76
CA MET A 68 -11.16 23.08 -12.97
C MET A 68 -10.36 21.96 -12.30
N LEU A 69 -9.41 21.36 -13.02
CA LEU A 69 -8.56 20.30 -12.47
C LEU A 69 -7.67 20.84 -11.35
N ASP A 70 -6.97 21.96 -11.58
CA ASP A 70 -6.12 22.62 -10.58
C ASP A 70 -6.91 22.95 -9.29
N ARG A 71 -8.17 23.40 -9.43
CA ARG A 71 -9.05 23.67 -8.29
C ARG A 71 -9.45 22.42 -7.51
N ILE A 72 -9.69 21.30 -8.22
CA ILE A 72 -9.98 20.02 -7.59
C ILE A 72 -8.75 19.53 -6.84
N GLU A 73 -7.59 19.55 -7.49
CA GLU A 73 -6.31 19.13 -6.90
C GLU A 73 -5.97 19.97 -5.66
N ALA A 74 -6.08 21.29 -5.73
CA ALA A 74 -5.83 22.16 -4.58
C ALA A 74 -6.77 21.90 -3.39
N ARG A 75 -8.00 21.42 -3.65
CA ARG A 75 -8.98 21.08 -2.60
C ARG A 75 -8.74 19.71 -2.00
N LEU A 76 -8.39 18.71 -2.82
CA LEU A 76 -8.17 17.33 -2.38
C LEU A 76 -6.77 17.13 -1.78
N PHE A 77 -5.79 17.87 -2.30
CA PHE A 77 -4.38 17.80 -1.95
C PHE A 77 -3.85 19.20 -1.59
N PRO A 78 -4.35 19.82 -0.50
CA PRO A 78 -3.89 21.15 -0.12
C PRO A 78 -2.38 21.12 0.14
N ALA A 79 -1.64 21.96 -0.58
CA ALA A 79 -0.22 22.15 -0.30
C ALA A 79 -0.08 22.67 1.13
N PRO A 80 0.86 22.14 1.94
CA PRO A 80 1.07 22.64 3.28
C PRO A 80 1.42 24.13 3.21
N GLU A 81 0.70 24.97 3.95
CA GLU A 81 1.03 26.39 4.03
C GLU A 81 2.49 26.51 4.47
N ARG A 82 3.34 27.03 3.56
CA ARG A 82 4.71 27.40 3.90
C ARG A 82 4.61 28.50 4.96
N LEU A 83 4.69 28.10 6.22
CA LEU A 83 4.74 29.02 7.35
C LEU A 83 5.88 30.01 7.07
N ARG A 84 5.54 31.26 6.74
CA ARG A 84 6.49 32.36 6.63
C ARG A 84 7.12 32.53 7.99
N ARG A 85 8.30 31.93 8.16
CA ARG A 85 9.15 32.01 9.35
C ARG A 85 9.57 33.46 9.58
N THR A 86 8.69 34.21 10.20
CA THR A 86 8.98 35.46 10.91
C THR A 86 8.87 35.09 12.38
N GLY A 87 9.90 34.43 12.89
CA GLY A 87 10.79 35.09 13.84
C GLY A 87 10.32 34.67 15.23
N TRP A 88 11.13 33.93 15.97
CA TRP A 88 11.72 34.40 17.23
C TRP A 88 10.70 34.98 18.22
N ILE A 89 10.71 34.41 19.43
CA ILE A 89 10.02 34.91 20.63
C ILE A 89 8.55 34.44 20.76
N TRP A 90 8.33 33.63 21.80
CA TRP A 90 7.05 33.15 22.38
C TRP A 90 6.43 31.87 21.80
N GLY A 91 6.54 30.79 22.59
CA GLY A 91 5.90 29.49 22.32
C GLY A 91 6.47 28.32 23.12
N ALA A 92 7.31 28.57 24.14
CA ALA A 92 7.58 27.58 25.16
C ALA A 92 6.30 27.39 26.00
N LEU A 93 5.85 26.12 26.10
CA LEU A 93 4.97 25.52 27.14
C LEU A 93 3.79 24.63 26.64
N THR A 94 3.78 24.17 25.39
CA THR A 94 2.89 23.06 24.93
C THR A 94 3.56 22.08 23.95
N GLY A 95 4.88 21.87 24.06
CA GLY A 95 5.69 21.19 23.03
C GLY A 95 6.18 19.77 23.34
N ALA A 96 5.77 19.13 24.46
CA ALA A 96 6.35 17.84 24.84
C ALA A 96 5.76 16.63 24.10
N ALA A 97 4.54 16.71 23.55
CA ALA A 97 3.91 15.59 22.83
C ALA A 97 4.05 15.68 21.30
N LEU A 98 4.16 16.90 20.73
CA LEU A 98 4.24 17.11 19.28
C LEU A 98 5.67 17.19 18.73
N ALA A 99 6.69 17.39 19.58
CA ALA A 99 8.09 17.38 19.15
C ALA A 99 8.57 15.98 18.74
N VAL A 100 7.99 14.90 19.29
CA VAL A 100 8.28 13.53 18.84
C VAL A 100 7.66 13.26 17.47
N LEU A 101 6.43 13.74 17.22
CA LEU A 101 5.75 13.54 15.93
C LEU A 101 6.38 14.38 14.80
N ALA A 102 6.84 15.59 15.08
CA ALA A 102 7.49 16.46 14.11
C ALA A 102 8.94 16.06 13.77
N LEU A 103 9.64 15.34 14.66
CA LEU A 103 10.94 14.76 14.32
C LEU A 103 10.79 13.51 13.42
N VAL A 104 9.67 12.78 13.54
CA VAL A 104 9.36 11.64 12.68
C VAL A 104 9.04 12.05 11.23
N THR A 105 8.55 13.27 10.98
CA THR A 105 8.21 13.74 9.62
C THR A 105 9.34 14.52 8.92
N LEU A 106 10.39 14.91 9.63
CA LEU A 106 11.61 15.50 9.03
C LEU A 106 12.68 14.45 8.70
N LEU A 107 12.52 13.21 9.16
CA LEU A 107 13.23 12.09 8.55
C LEU A 107 12.61 11.87 7.16
N PRO A 108 13.42 11.76 6.09
CA PRO A 108 12.90 11.29 4.82
C PRO A 108 12.11 10.00 5.08
N PRO A 109 10.93 9.79 4.48
CA PRO A 109 10.29 8.49 4.56
C PRO A 109 11.35 7.48 4.15
N PRO A 110 11.57 6.39 4.92
CA PRO A 110 12.48 5.38 4.46
C PRO A 110 12.01 4.99 3.07
N VAL A 111 12.91 5.15 2.08
CA VAL A 111 12.65 4.77 0.70
C VAL A 111 12.01 3.39 0.73
N PRO A 112 10.71 3.25 0.36
CA PRO A 112 10.08 1.95 0.41
C PRO A 112 10.73 1.11 -0.69
N LEU A 113 11.66 0.25 -0.27
CA LEU A 113 12.13 -0.85 -1.09
C LEU A 113 11.05 -1.91 -1.07
N THR A 114 10.03 -1.71 -1.90
CA THR A 114 9.03 -2.73 -2.21
C THR A 114 9.65 -3.65 -3.27
N ALA A 115 10.28 -4.73 -2.82
CA ALA A 115 10.63 -5.83 -3.70
C ALA A 115 9.67 -6.98 -3.45
N THR A 116 8.71 -7.13 -4.36
CA THR A 116 7.91 -8.35 -4.47
C THR A 116 8.56 -9.22 -5.53
N LEU A 117 9.25 -10.27 -5.09
CA LEU A 117 9.60 -11.40 -5.94
C LEU A 117 8.94 -12.64 -5.36
N THR A 118 8.27 -13.37 -6.24
CA THR A 118 7.51 -14.60 -5.97
C THR A 118 8.43 -15.80 -6.18
N GLY A 119 8.86 -16.44 -5.09
CA GLY A 119 9.51 -17.74 -5.12
C GLY A 119 8.50 -18.90 -5.10
N GLU A 120 8.74 -19.93 -5.90
CA GLU A 120 8.01 -21.21 -6.06
C GLU A 120 6.95 -21.56 -4.98
N GLY A 121 5.74 -20.99 -5.13
CA GLY A 121 4.55 -21.41 -4.39
C GLY A 121 4.31 -20.76 -3.02
N GLN A 122 5.14 -19.83 -2.56
CA GLN A 122 4.88 -19.03 -1.35
C GLN A 122 5.03 -17.54 -1.66
N ALA A 123 3.90 -16.82 -1.71
CA ALA A 123 3.91 -15.37 -1.85
C ALA A 123 4.34 -14.72 -0.52
N LEU A 124 5.62 -14.38 -0.40
CA LEU A 124 6.17 -13.59 0.70
C LEU A 124 6.41 -12.16 0.21
N ALA A 125 5.79 -11.18 0.85
CA ALA A 125 6.02 -9.76 0.57
C ALA A 125 6.70 -9.09 1.77
N VAL A 126 7.82 -8.43 1.51
CA VAL A 126 8.64 -7.79 2.54
C VAL A 126 8.96 -6.36 2.15
N ALA A 127 8.88 -5.46 3.12
CA ALA A 127 9.34 -4.08 3.01
C ALA A 127 10.62 -3.92 3.83
N ALA A 128 11.66 -3.36 3.22
CA ALA A 128 12.90 -3.02 3.91
C ALA A 128 13.10 -1.50 3.91
N SER A 129 13.62 -0.99 5.02
CA SER A 129 13.84 0.44 5.25
C SER A 129 15.13 0.64 6.03
N PHE A 130 15.96 1.57 5.57
CA PHE A 130 17.21 1.90 6.25
C PHE A 130 17.18 3.34 6.77
N ASP A 131 17.38 3.51 8.07
CA ASP A 131 17.55 4.80 8.73
C ASP A 131 19.04 5.07 8.90
N ALA A 132 19.63 5.78 7.94
CA ALA A 132 21.05 6.15 7.95
C ALA A 132 21.43 7.02 9.16
N GLY A 133 20.48 7.76 9.75
CA GLY A 133 20.72 8.56 10.95
C GLY A 133 20.90 7.72 12.21
N LYS A 134 20.31 6.52 12.24
CA LYS A 134 20.44 5.55 13.35
C LYS A 134 21.35 4.36 13.05
N GLY A 135 21.69 4.15 11.78
CA GLY A 135 22.37 2.94 11.34
C GLY A 135 21.50 1.70 11.61
N GLU A 136 20.21 1.77 11.28
CA GLU A 136 19.25 0.70 11.56
C GLU A 136 18.52 0.29 10.29
N LEU A 137 18.57 -1.00 9.96
CA LEU A 137 17.77 -1.64 8.93
C LEU A 137 16.53 -2.26 9.58
N THR A 138 15.34 -1.84 9.16
CA THR A 138 14.06 -2.42 9.55
C THR A 138 13.47 -3.21 8.38
N VAL A 139 13.13 -4.47 8.63
CA VAL A 139 12.53 -5.39 7.66
C VAL A 139 11.17 -5.85 8.19
N VAL A 140 10.11 -5.61 7.42
CA VAL A 140 8.73 -5.91 7.79
C VAL A 140 8.14 -6.92 6.80
N ARG A 141 7.59 -8.01 7.31
CA ARG A 141 6.79 -8.95 6.51
C ARG A 141 5.40 -8.34 6.30
N ALA A 142 5.18 -7.78 5.12
CA ALA A 142 3.92 -7.14 4.73
C ALA A 142 2.81 -8.14 4.39
N ALA A 143 3.17 -9.27 3.78
CA ALA A 143 2.25 -10.36 3.48
C ALA A 143 2.98 -11.70 3.36
N GLY A 144 2.24 -12.80 3.42
CA GLY A 144 2.76 -14.16 3.38
C GLY A 144 2.78 -14.84 4.75
N PRO A 145 2.85 -16.19 4.77
CA PRO A 145 2.82 -16.95 6.02
C PRO A 145 4.10 -16.75 6.83
N ALA A 146 4.09 -17.20 8.09
CA ALA A 146 5.34 -17.51 8.77
C ALA A 146 6.05 -18.68 8.05
N ALA A 147 7.36 -18.82 8.26
CA ALA A 147 8.18 -19.87 7.63
C ALA A 147 7.66 -21.32 7.85
N GLY A 148 6.87 -21.52 8.90
CA GLY A 148 6.28 -22.82 9.27
C GLY A 148 7.13 -23.57 10.30
N PRO A 149 6.65 -24.73 10.78
CA PRO A 149 7.34 -25.49 11.83
C PRO A 149 8.74 -25.95 11.39
N GLY A 150 9.75 -25.74 12.24
CA GLY A 150 11.12 -26.17 11.99
C GLY A 150 11.85 -25.41 10.88
N ARG A 151 11.34 -24.23 10.49
CA ARG A 151 11.92 -23.36 9.46
C ARG A 151 11.96 -21.91 9.95
N ASP A 152 12.96 -21.18 9.50
CA ASP A 152 13.08 -19.74 9.71
C ASP A 152 13.33 -19.03 8.37
N TYR A 153 12.86 -17.80 8.24
CA TYR A 153 13.34 -16.93 7.17
C TYR A 153 14.67 -16.32 7.58
N GLU A 154 15.67 -16.32 6.71
CA GLU A 154 16.97 -15.71 6.95
C GLU A 154 17.23 -14.56 5.97
N LEU A 155 17.69 -13.44 6.51
CA LEU A 155 17.98 -12.21 5.77
C LEU A 155 19.48 -12.09 5.50
N TRP A 156 19.81 -11.75 4.26
CA TRP A 156 21.16 -11.64 3.75
C TRP A 156 21.42 -10.25 3.16
N LEU A 157 22.60 -9.70 3.42
CA LEU A 157 23.18 -8.57 2.68
C LEU A 157 24.17 -9.09 1.65
N ILE A 158 24.08 -8.57 0.43
CA ILE A 158 24.98 -8.91 -0.67
C ILE A 158 25.52 -7.60 -1.27
N PRO A 159 26.63 -7.08 -0.74
CA PRO A 159 27.29 -5.93 -1.35
C PRO A 159 27.75 -6.24 -2.78
N ALA A 160 27.90 -5.21 -3.62
CA ALA A 160 28.24 -5.40 -5.01
C ALA A 160 29.61 -6.08 -5.18
N GLY A 161 29.61 -7.30 -5.72
CA GLY A 161 30.83 -8.09 -5.95
C GLY A 161 31.37 -8.81 -4.70
N GLU A 162 30.64 -8.79 -3.59
CA GLU A 162 31.00 -9.48 -2.34
C GLU A 162 30.11 -10.70 -2.09
N ALA A 163 30.54 -11.55 -1.14
CA ALA A 163 29.77 -12.72 -0.73
C ALA A 163 28.57 -12.32 0.14
N PRO A 164 27.44 -13.06 0.08
CA PRO A 164 26.31 -12.85 0.98
C PRO A 164 26.70 -13.00 2.46
N VAL A 165 26.21 -12.09 3.30
CA VAL A 165 26.39 -12.12 4.75
C VAL A 165 25.02 -12.20 5.41
N SER A 166 24.81 -13.22 6.24
CA SER A 166 23.60 -13.32 7.07
C SER A 166 23.60 -12.22 8.12
N ILE A 167 22.46 -11.53 8.23
CA ILE A 167 22.28 -10.42 9.17
C ILE A 167 21.13 -10.65 10.15
N GLY A 168 20.36 -11.72 10.00
CA GLY A 168 19.38 -12.11 11.01
C GLY A 168 18.24 -12.98 10.50
N LEU A 169 17.44 -13.46 11.46
CA LEU A 169 16.28 -14.31 11.21
C LEU A 169 14.99 -13.50 11.31
N VAL A 170 14.12 -13.62 10.29
CA VAL A 170 12.81 -12.94 10.22
C VAL A 170 11.73 -13.86 10.80
N ARG A 171 11.66 -13.93 12.13
CA ARG A 171 10.68 -14.77 12.88
C ARG A 171 9.35 -14.05 13.08
N ASP A 172 9.43 -12.82 13.56
CA ASP A 172 8.27 -11.98 13.81
C ASP A 172 7.85 -11.22 12.56
N SER A 173 6.83 -10.37 12.65
CA SER A 173 6.41 -9.50 11.55
C SER A 173 7.42 -8.39 11.24
N GLU A 174 8.33 -8.09 12.16
CA GLU A 174 9.31 -7.01 12.06
C GLU A 174 10.67 -7.48 12.63
N LEU A 175 11.75 -7.13 11.93
CA LEU A 175 13.12 -7.37 12.34
C LEU A 175 13.91 -6.06 12.22
N LYS A 176 14.59 -5.66 13.31
CA LYS A 176 15.46 -4.47 13.35
C LYS A 176 16.90 -4.90 13.58
N ILE A 177 17.79 -4.48 12.71
CA ILE A 177 19.21 -4.86 12.75
C ILE A 177 20.06 -3.59 12.69
N PRO A 178 21.03 -3.42 13.60
CA PRO A 178 22.02 -2.37 13.47
C PRO A 178 22.92 -2.66 12.27
N VAL A 179 22.90 -1.76 11.29
CA VAL A 179 23.74 -1.81 10.08
C VAL A 179 24.41 -0.44 9.94
N ALA A 180 25.73 -0.39 10.07
CA ALA A 180 26.46 0.87 10.10
C ALA A 180 26.37 1.65 8.78
N ASP A 181 26.41 0.94 7.65
CA ASP A 181 26.29 1.51 6.32
C ASP A 181 25.62 0.50 5.38
N LEU A 182 24.83 1.01 4.43
CA LEU A 182 24.09 0.23 3.45
C LEU A 182 24.26 0.90 2.08
N PRO A 183 25.39 0.66 1.39
CA PRO A 183 25.70 1.38 0.17
C PRO A 183 24.68 1.07 -0.94
N ALA A 184 24.39 2.06 -1.77
CA ALA A 184 23.55 1.89 -2.94
C ALA A 184 24.11 0.78 -3.85
N GLY A 185 23.22 -0.07 -4.38
CA GLY A 185 23.60 -1.25 -5.15
C GLY A 185 23.79 -2.52 -4.32
N THR A 186 23.72 -2.46 -2.99
CA THR A 186 23.63 -3.66 -2.13
C THR A 186 22.34 -4.41 -2.43
N THR A 187 22.39 -5.74 -2.50
CA THR A 187 21.18 -6.57 -2.62
C THR A 187 20.79 -7.13 -1.26
N LEU A 188 19.53 -6.97 -0.88
CA LEU A 188 18.90 -7.71 0.22
C LEU A 188 18.28 -8.99 -0.33
N ALA A 189 18.49 -10.11 0.35
CA ALA A 189 17.89 -11.39 -0.02
C ALA A 189 17.27 -12.08 1.19
N ILE A 190 16.18 -12.84 0.98
CA ILE A 190 15.56 -13.68 2.02
C ILE A 190 15.46 -15.12 1.52
N THR A 191 15.92 -16.06 2.34
CA THR A 191 15.81 -17.50 2.08
C THR A 191 14.96 -18.19 3.16
N LEU A 192 14.38 -19.34 2.82
CA LEU A 192 13.69 -20.19 3.78
C LEU A 192 14.66 -21.27 4.27
N GLU A 193 15.15 -21.18 5.50
CA GLU A 193 16.19 -22.03 6.06
C GLU A 193 15.62 -22.97 7.13
N PRO A 194 16.38 -23.98 7.60
CA PRO A 194 16.04 -24.72 8.82
C PRO A 194 15.87 -23.79 10.02
N GLU A 195 15.21 -24.29 11.07
CA GLU A 195 15.13 -23.58 12.35
C GLU A 195 16.53 -23.20 12.85
N GLY A 196 16.71 -21.92 13.15
CA GLY A 196 18.02 -21.35 13.52
C GLY A 196 18.83 -20.78 12.35
N GLY A 197 18.35 -20.87 11.11
CA GLY A 197 19.01 -20.36 9.91
C GLY A 197 19.91 -21.39 9.23
N SER A 198 20.77 -20.90 8.33
CA SER A 198 21.76 -21.69 7.61
C SER A 198 22.79 -22.28 8.58
N PRO A 199 22.95 -23.62 8.62
CA PRO A 199 23.97 -24.25 9.47
C PRO A 199 25.41 -23.99 9.00
N THR A 200 25.58 -23.57 7.75
CA THR A 200 26.89 -23.46 7.07
C THR A 200 27.33 -22.01 6.87
N GLY A 201 26.48 -21.03 7.19
CA GLY A 201 26.75 -19.61 6.94
C GLY A 201 26.62 -19.19 5.47
N ILE A 202 26.08 -20.07 4.62
CA ILE A 202 25.70 -19.79 3.24
C ILE A 202 24.24 -20.21 3.01
N ALA A 203 23.49 -19.50 2.18
CA ALA A 203 22.10 -19.86 1.89
C ALA A 203 21.97 -21.36 1.49
N THR A 204 21.13 -22.12 2.22
CA THR A 204 20.84 -23.54 1.93
C THR A 204 19.42 -23.76 1.44
N GLY A 205 18.54 -22.80 1.67
CA GLY A 205 17.13 -22.81 1.30
C GLY A 205 16.82 -22.12 -0.03
N PRO A 206 15.56 -22.22 -0.49
CA PRO A 206 15.10 -21.47 -1.66
C PRO A 206 15.17 -19.96 -1.40
N LEU A 207 15.59 -19.21 -2.42
CA LEU A 207 15.55 -17.76 -2.45
C LEU A 207 14.11 -17.29 -2.68
N LEU A 208 13.57 -16.52 -1.75
CA LEU A 208 12.20 -16.03 -1.78
C LEU A 208 12.10 -14.58 -2.23
N VAL A 209 13.01 -13.73 -1.75
CA VAL A 209 13.02 -12.28 -2.06
C VAL A 209 14.44 -11.88 -2.44
N ALA A 210 14.60 -11.02 -3.44
CA ALA A 210 15.84 -10.34 -3.78
C ALA A 210 15.56 -8.89 -4.22
N ALA A 211 16.26 -7.92 -3.64
CA ALA A 211 15.99 -6.50 -3.82
C ALA A 211 17.28 -5.69 -3.85
N VAL A 212 17.51 -4.89 -4.89
CA VAL A 212 18.65 -3.97 -4.91
C VAL A 212 18.25 -2.67 -4.21
N ILE A 213 19.06 -2.22 -3.26
CA ILE A 213 18.95 -0.92 -2.63
C ILE A 213 19.23 0.16 -3.68
N GLY A 214 18.20 0.92 -4.06
CA GLY A 214 18.33 2.08 -4.93
C GLY A 214 19.09 3.21 -4.22
N GLY A 215 19.93 3.93 -4.97
CA GLY A 215 20.47 5.20 -4.49
C GLY A 215 19.34 6.23 -4.38
N ALA A 216 19.33 6.97 -3.27
CA ALA A 216 18.46 8.14 -3.08
C ALA A 216 18.81 9.27 -4.05
#